data_AF-A0ABD2PKT6-F1
#
_entry.id   AF-A0ABD2PKT6-F1
#
_cell.length_a   1.000
_cell.length_b   1.000
_cell.length_c   1.000
_cell.angle_alpha   90.00
_cell.angle_beta   90.00
_cell.angle_gamma   90.00
#
_symmetry.space_group_name_H-M   'P 1'
#
loop_
_entity.id
_entity.type
_entity.pdbx_description
1 polymer ?
#
loop_
_entity_poly.entity_id
_entity_poly.type
_entity_poly.pdbx_seq_one_letter_code
_entity_poly.pdbx_strand_id
1 'polypeptide(L)'
;MSSIEDITELDQNSGAAKFILDIKRATKPSEPEDLVELVNHVKSSESTLQHTSLNRLRDIIHQVNFLKREATKILLESKRDTQLHEAASNLIKKPGHLYHFYEKSDGSKTLSLIAPKVCSL
;
A
#
# COMPACT_ATOMS: atom_id res chain seq x y z
N MET A 1 24.25 29.78 -16.27
CA MET A 1 24.43 28.90 -17.44
C MET A 1 25.78 28.22 -17.31
N SER A 2 25.79 26.99 -16.80
CA SER A 2 26.89 26.01 -16.91
C SER A 2 26.32 24.71 -16.34
N SER A 3 25.93 23.81 -17.23
CA SER A 3 26.70 22.60 -17.55
C SER A 3 26.26 21.45 -16.66
N ILE A 4 25.46 20.59 -17.26
CA ILE A 4 25.01 19.31 -16.72
C ILE A 4 26.22 18.38 -16.78
N GLU A 5 26.99 18.33 -15.70
CA GLU A 5 27.99 17.30 -15.46
C GLU A 5 27.80 16.80 -14.03
N ASP A 6 26.89 15.84 -13.87
CA ASP A 6 26.98 14.81 -12.83
C ASP A 6 25.92 13.74 -13.10
N ILE A 7 26.18 12.90 -14.10
CA ILE A 7 25.49 11.61 -14.23
C ILE A 7 26.50 10.56 -14.72
N THR A 8 27.62 10.46 -14.03
CA THR A 8 28.53 9.30 -14.13
C THR A 8 28.57 8.55 -12.80
N GLU A 9 27.40 8.16 -12.30
CA GLU A 9 27.31 6.94 -11.50
C GLU A 9 26.74 5.85 -12.39
N LEU A 10 27.67 5.18 -13.05
CA LEU A 10 27.46 3.94 -13.79
C LEU A 10 27.02 2.89 -12.77
N ASP A 11 25.70 2.72 -12.65
CA ASP A 11 25.11 1.57 -11.98
C ASP A 11 25.64 0.30 -12.66
N GLN A 12 26.42 -0.48 -11.91
CA GLN A 12 27.02 -1.74 -12.32
C GLN A 12 25.99 -2.87 -12.48
N ASN A 13 24.71 -2.56 -12.65
CA ASN A 13 23.69 -3.53 -13.04
C ASN A 13 23.72 -3.81 -14.56
N SER A 14 24.91 -4.23 -15.00
CA SER A 14 25.36 -4.46 -16.37
C SER A 14 24.72 -5.71 -17.02
N GLY A 15 23.39 -5.77 -17.08
CA GLY A 15 22.65 -6.70 -17.93
C GLY A 15 22.28 -6.08 -19.27
N ALA A 16 21.66 -4.89 -19.22
CA ALA A 16 21.12 -4.22 -20.40
C ALA A 16 22.20 -3.62 -21.32
N ALA A 17 23.27 -3.06 -20.76
CA ALA A 17 24.38 -2.49 -21.55
C ALA A 17 25.17 -3.58 -22.29
N LYS A 18 25.37 -4.73 -21.64
CA LYS A 18 25.99 -5.92 -22.24
C LYS A 18 25.12 -6.50 -23.36
N PHE A 19 23.80 -6.55 -23.15
CA PHE A 19 22.81 -7.01 -24.14
C PHE A 19 22.80 -6.19 -25.44
N ILE A 20 22.84 -4.86 -25.35
CA ILE A 20 22.89 -3.99 -26.55
C ILE A 20 24.19 -4.17 -27.34
N LEU A 21 25.31 -4.44 -26.66
CA LEU A 21 26.59 -4.77 -27.29
C LEU A 21 26.55 -6.14 -28.00
N ASP A 22 25.91 -7.15 -27.39
CA ASP A 22 25.81 -8.50 -27.95
C ASP A 22 24.87 -8.56 -29.17
N ILE A 23 23.73 -7.85 -29.17
CA ILE A 23 22.85 -7.74 -30.35
C ILE A 23 23.58 -7.12 -31.55
N LYS A 24 24.41 -6.10 -31.32
CA LYS A 24 25.17 -5.44 -32.40
C LYS A 24 26.22 -6.37 -33.03
N ARG A 25 26.68 -7.40 -32.31
CA ARG A 25 27.59 -8.44 -32.83
C ARG A 25 26.84 -9.52 -33.60
N ALA A 26 25.60 -9.79 -33.22
CA ALA A 26 24.73 -10.82 -33.79
C ALA A 26 23.98 -10.41 -35.09
N THR A 27 24.23 -9.22 -35.65
CA THR A 27 23.57 -8.79 -36.92
C THR A 27 24.02 -9.56 -38.15
N LYS A 28 24.92 -10.53 -38.01
CA LYS A 28 25.17 -11.56 -39.02
C LYS A 28 25.11 -12.93 -38.33
N PRO A 29 23.92 -13.56 -38.20
CA PRO A 29 23.84 -14.93 -37.74
C PRO A 29 24.60 -15.78 -38.75
N SER A 30 25.77 -16.27 -38.35
CA SER A 30 26.66 -17.01 -39.24
C SER A 30 26.26 -18.48 -39.29
N GLU A 31 25.62 -18.99 -38.23
CA GLU A 31 25.18 -20.37 -38.07
C GLU A 31 23.74 -20.44 -37.53
N PRO A 32 22.97 -21.50 -37.85
CA PRO A 32 21.58 -21.64 -37.42
C PRO A 32 21.42 -21.75 -35.89
N GLU A 33 22.45 -22.24 -35.18
CA GLU A 33 22.47 -22.33 -33.71
C GLU A 33 22.38 -20.95 -33.03
N ASP A 34 23.05 -19.92 -33.56
CA ASP A 34 23.04 -18.55 -33.01
C ASP A 34 21.62 -17.94 -33.07
N LEU A 35 20.84 -18.27 -34.11
CA LEU A 35 19.47 -17.80 -34.24
C LEU A 35 18.54 -18.47 -33.22
N VAL A 36 18.74 -19.76 -32.96
CA VAL A 36 17.96 -20.50 -31.95
C VAL A 36 18.28 -19.99 -30.53
N GLU A 37 19.55 -19.71 -30.25
CA GLU A 37 19.96 -19.11 -28.97
C GLU A 37 19.32 -17.73 -28.77
N LEU A 38 19.34 -16.87 -29.80
CA LEU A 38 18.69 -15.57 -29.77
C LEU A 38 17.18 -15.69 -29.51
N VAL A 39 16.49 -16.60 -30.20
CA VAL A 39 15.05 -16.82 -30.00
C VAL A 39 14.75 -17.30 -28.57
N ASN A 40 15.57 -18.19 -28.01
CA ASN A 40 15.42 -18.65 -26.63
C ASN A 40 15.65 -17.52 -25.63
N HIS A 41 16.65 -16.67 -25.86
CA HIS A 41 16.92 -15.52 -25.01
C HIS A 41 15.79 -14.48 -25.05
N VAL A 42 15.26 -14.16 -26.24
CA VAL A 42 14.11 -13.25 -26.39
C VAL A 42 12.90 -13.79 -25.63
N LYS A 43 12.58 -15.08 -25.79
CA LYS A 43 11.48 -15.72 -25.05
C LYS A 43 11.66 -15.67 -23.53
N SER A 44 12.88 -15.89 -23.04
CA SER A 44 13.21 -15.79 -21.61
C SER A 44 13.09 -14.36 -21.09
N SER A 45 13.53 -13.37 -21.87
CA SER A 45 13.37 -11.96 -21.51
C SER A 45 11.89 -11.56 -21.44
N GLU A 46 11.05 -12.05 -22.36
CA GLU A 46 9.62 -11.77 -22.32
C GLU A 46 8.94 -12.37 -21.08
N SER A 47 9.27 -13.62 -20.72
CA SER A 47 8.70 -14.25 -19.53
C SER A 47 9.11 -13.53 -18.25
N THR A 48 10.38 -13.12 -18.12
CA THR A 48 10.87 -12.36 -16.97
C THR A 48 10.21 -10.98 -16.84
N LEU A 49 9.96 -10.27 -17.96
CA LEU A 49 9.23 -9.01 -17.95
C LEU A 49 7.77 -9.17 -17.53
N GLN A 50 7.10 -10.24 -17.99
CA GLN A 50 5.73 -10.57 -17.57
C GLN A 50 5.69 -10.83 -16.06
N HIS A 51 6.57 -11.69 -15.53
CA HIS A 51 6.66 -11.95 -14.10
C HIS A 51 6.95 -10.70 -13.27
N THR A 52 7.86 -9.84 -13.74
CA THR A 52 8.18 -8.57 -13.07
C THR A 52 6.97 -7.64 -13.01
N SER A 53 6.21 -7.55 -14.11
CA SER A 53 5.00 -6.73 -14.18
C SER A 53 3.91 -7.24 -13.24
N LEU A 54 3.69 -8.56 -13.20
CA LEU A 54 2.73 -9.19 -12.28
C LEU A 54 3.09 -8.95 -10.81
N ASN A 55 4.37 -9.05 -10.46
CA ASN A 55 4.83 -8.78 -9.10
C ASN A 55 4.58 -7.32 -8.70
N ARG A 56 4.89 -6.36 -9.58
CA ARG A 56 4.60 -4.94 -9.33
C ARG A 56 3.10 -4.67 -9.17
N LEU A 57 2.25 -5.30 -9.99
CA LEU A 57 0.80 -5.19 -9.85
C LEU A 57 0.32 -5.79 -8.52
N ARG A 58 0.92 -6.90 -8.08
CA ARG A 58 0.65 -7.50 -6.77
C ARG A 58 0.99 -6.53 -5.64
N ASP A 59 2.12 -5.85 -5.71
CA ASP A 59 2.53 -4.85 -4.71
C ASP A 59 1.53 -3.69 -4.66
N ILE A 60 1.08 -3.19 -5.82
CA ILE A 60 0.05 -2.15 -5.91
C ILE A 60 -1.25 -2.63 -5.23
N ILE A 61 -1.68 -3.85 -5.50
CA ILE A 61 -2.88 -4.43 -4.85
C ILE A 61 -2.70 -4.49 -3.32
N HIS A 62 -1.52 -4.85 -2.84
CA HIS A 62 -1.23 -4.85 -1.41
C HIS A 62 -1.35 -3.44 -0.80
N GLN A 63 -0.80 -2.43 -1.47
CA GLN A 63 -0.88 -1.03 -1.04
C GLN A 63 -2.31 -0.50 -1.04
N VAL A 64 -3.08 -0.74 -2.10
CA VAL A 64 -4.50 -0.33 -2.18
C VAL A 64 -5.31 -0.96 -1.07
N ASN A 65 -5.10 -2.25 -0.80
CA ASN A 65 -5.78 -2.94 0.30
C ASN A 65 -5.40 -2.39 1.67
N PHE A 66 -4.13 -2.01 1.86
CA PHE A 66 -3.68 -1.34 3.08
C PHE A 66 -4.39 0.00 3.27
N LEU A 67 -4.38 0.86 2.24
CA LEU A 67 -5.07 2.16 2.28
C LEU A 67 -6.57 2.02 2.54
N LYS A 68 -7.23 1.03 1.93
CA LYS A 68 -8.65 0.74 2.18
C LYS A 68 -8.92 0.41 3.65
N ARG A 69 -8.06 -0.40 4.29
CA ARG A 69 -8.19 -0.73 5.71
C ARG A 69 -8.00 0.49 6.60
N GLU A 70 -6.97 1.28 6.33
CA GLU A 70 -6.73 2.52 7.08
C GLU A 70 -7.88 3.52 6.94
N ALA A 71 -8.40 3.72 5.73
CA ALA A 71 -9.57 4.57 5.51
C ALA A 71 -10.80 4.07 6.28
N THR A 72 -11.03 2.75 6.30
CA THR A 72 -12.14 2.14 7.07
C THR A 72 -11.98 2.40 8.57
N LYS A 73 -10.76 2.29 9.10
CA LYS A 73 -10.44 2.56 10.50
C LYS A 73 -10.72 4.02 10.86
N ILE A 74 -10.23 4.96 10.05
CA ILE A 74 -10.44 6.41 10.25
C ILE A 74 -11.95 6.75 10.26
N LEU A 75 -12.73 6.16 9.35
CA LEU A 75 -14.18 6.39 9.30
C LEU A 75 -14.89 5.85 10.55
N LEU A 76 -14.49 4.68 11.06
CA LEU A 76 -15.06 4.12 12.28
C LEU A 76 -14.67 4.94 13.52
N GLU A 77 -13.43 5.44 13.57
CA GLU A 77 -12.96 6.33 14.63
C GLU A 77 -13.72 7.64 14.62
N SER A 78 -13.79 8.30 13.46
CA SER A 78 -14.57 9.53 13.28
C SER A 78 -16.04 9.36 13.67
N LYS A 79 -16.67 8.25 13.27
CA LYS A 79 -18.07 7.96 13.66
C LYS A 79 -18.21 7.82 15.18
N ARG A 80 -17.29 7.13 15.84
CA ARG A 80 -17.30 6.95 17.30
C ARG A 80 -17.12 8.29 18.01
N ASP A 81 -16.19 9.11 17.53
CA ASP A 81 -15.90 10.42 18.11
C ASP A 81 -17.09 11.37 17.94
N THR A 82 -17.75 11.34 16.79
CA THR A 82 -19.01 12.07 16.56
C THR A 82 -20.11 11.59 17.51
N GLN A 83 -20.32 10.28 17.64
CA GLN A 83 -21.31 9.74 18.58
C GLN A 83 -21.02 10.14 20.03
N LEU A 84 -19.74 10.16 20.41
CA LEU A 84 -19.31 10.61 21.72
C LEU A 84 -19.57 12.11 21.89
N HIS A 85 -19.35 12.92 20.84
CA HIS A 85 -19.60 14.36 20.84
C HIS A 85 -21.10 14.69 20.92
N GLU A 86 -21.94 13.99 20.16
CA GLU A 86 -23.40 14.15 20.13
C GLU A 86 -24.10 13.70 21.42
N ALA A 87 -23.47 12.80 22.19
CA ALA A 87 -24.02 12.34 23.45
C ALA A 87 -24.35 13.52 24.37
N ALA A 88 -25.64 13.70 24.67
CA ALA A 88 -26.11 14.75 25.58
C ALA A 88 -25.43 14.55 26.94
N SER A 89 -24.61 15.51 27.34
CA SER A 89 -23.81 15.41 28.56
C SER A 89 -23.75 16.77 29.25
N ASN A 90 -24.19 16.81 30.51
CA ASN A 90 -23.99 17.97 31.39
C ASN A 90 -22.57 17.98 32.02
N LEU A 91 -21.65 17.20 31.47
CA LEU A 91 -20.33 16.93 32.04
C LEU A 91 -19.22 17.42 31.11
N ILE A 92 -18.20 18.04 31.70
CA ILE A 92 -17.00 18.45 30.97
C ILE A 92 -16.07 17.23 30.89
N LYS A 93 -15.76 16.81 29.66
CA LYS A 93 -14.84 15.68 29.40
C LYS A 93 -13.41 16.10 29.74
N LYS A 94 -12.82 15.44 30.73
CA LYS A 94 -11.42 15.63 31.14
C LYS A 94 -10.58 14.44 30.65
N PRO A 95 -9.43 14.68 30.00
CA PRO A 95 -8.51 13.61 29.63
C PRO A 95 -8.15 12.71 30.83
N GLY A 96 -7.90 11.42 30.57
CA GLY A 96 -7.51 10.44 31.58
C GLY A 96 -8.63 9.94 32.50
N HIS A 97 -9.87 10.42 32.33
CA HIS A 97 -11.01 9.93 33.10
C HIS A 97 -11.76 8.82 32.34
N LEU A 98 -12.18 7.79 33.06
CA LEU A 98 -13.06 6.75 32.53
C LEU A 98 -14.50 7.27 32.49
N TYR A 99 -15.12 7.21 31.32
CA TYR A 99 -16.53 7.54 31.13
C TYR A 99 -17.26 6.31 30.61
N HIS A 100 -18.45 6.07 31.14
CA HIS A 100 -19.37 5.04 30.66
C HIS A 100 -20.32 5.67 29.65
N PHE A 101 -20.31 5.14 28.42
CA PHE A 101 -21.26 5.50 27.37
C PHE A 101 -22.30 4.41 27.24
N TYR A 102 -23.58 4.76 27.42
CA TYR A 102 -24.67 3.80 27.28
C TYR A 102 -25.92 4.49 26.72
N GLU A 103 -26.80 3.66 26.19
CA GLU A 103 -28.13 4.05 25.74
C GLU A 103 -29.12 3.85 26.89
N LYS A 104 -29.92 4.87 27.19
CA LYS A 104 -30.99 4.79 28.17
C LYS A 104 -32.19 4.03 27.58
N SER A 105 -33.14 3.67 28.45
CA SER A 105 -34.39 3.02 28.04
C SER A 105 -35.24 3.84 27.06
N ASP A 106 -35.04 5.15 27.00
CA ASP A 106 -35.71 6.07 26.07
C ASP A 106 -34.99 6.19 24.70
N GLY A 107 -33.91 5.43 24.47
CA GLY A 107 -33.11 5.46 23.24
C GLY A 107 -32.09 6.61 23.19
N SER A 108 -32.05 7.49 24.19
CA SER A 108 -31.07 8.56 24.24
C SER A 108 -29.70 8.05 24.68
N LYS A 109 -28.64 8.50 24.01
CA LYS A 109 -27.26 8.15 24.35
C LYS A 109 -26.67 9.19 25.30
N THR A 110 -26.10 8.74 26.40
CA THR A 110 -25.58 9.62 27.46
C THR A 110 -24.24 9.12 27.96
N LEU A 111 -23.39 10.06 28.40
CA LEU A 111 -22.17 9.77 29.14
C LEU A 111 -22.40 9.90 30.64
N SER A 112 -21.76 9.02 31.42
CA SER A 112 -21.79 9.04 32.89
C SER A 112 -20.43 8.67 33.46
N LEU A 113 -20.10 9.22 34.63
CA LEU A 113 -18.94 8.79 35.44
C LEU A 113 -19.20 7.46 36.15
N ILE A 114 -20.46 7.08 36.33
CA ILE A 114 -20.88 5.90 37.07
C ILE A 114 -21.44 4.89 36.08
N ALA A 115 -20.94 3.65 36.15
CA ALA A 115 -21.46 2.55 35.35
C ALA A 115 -22.94 2.31 35.66
N PRO A 116 -23.77 1.99 34.65
CA PRO A 116 -25.15 1.59 34.90
C PRO A 116 -25.15 0.35 35.79
N LYS A 117 -25.98 0.38 36.83
CA LYS A 117 -26.24 -0.81 37.64
C LYS A 117 -26.95 -1.80 36.73
N VAL A 118 -26.30 -2.91 36.39
CA VAL A 118 -26.97 -4.05 35.76
C VAL A 118 -28.07 -4.49 36.72
N CYS A 119 -29.32 -4.16 36.40
CA CYS A 119 -30.44 -4.87 37.00
C CYS A 119 -30.31 -6.30 36.50
N SER A 120 -29.93 -7.22 37.39
CA SER A 120 -30.11 -8.65 37.20
C SER A 120 -31.60 -8.87 36.89
N LEU A 121 -31.89 -9.19 35.63
CA LEU A 121 -33.19 -9.66 35.17
C LEU A 121 -33.50 -11.02 35.81
#